data_AF-A0A075KNL7-F1
#
_entry.id   AF-A0A075KNL7-F1
#
_cell.length_a   1.000
_cell.length_b   1.000
_cell.length_c   1.000
_cell.angle_alpha   90.00
_cell.angle_beta   90.00
_cell.angle_gamma   90.00
#
_symmetry.space_group_name_H-M   'P 1'
#
loop_
_entity.id
_entity.type
_entity.pdbx_description
1 polymer ?
#
loop_
_entity_poly.entity_id
_entity_poly.type
_entity_poly.pdbx_seq_one_letter_code
_entity_poly.pdbx_strand_id
1 'polypeptide(L)'
;MLEPIYLPKLNNLTPTLDSTLFKIMEEAGELARAVLHFLPYENTLVKEEDASDQGTVLLTEVAGELLDVAQTCVTMLFVMEESYGIEVDTLIGQHLSKLEQKGYLFDNRLQYSITTVGDFKYLKLPRLILEEVSLLTTVCKIQEEIGELTQYLGKRAGASGEEADLTKEAALLGCAYELLDVAQCCFTMMYILAQKYHVNIQELRKAHIEKLKRKGYCIDCP
;
A
#
# COMPACT_ATOMS: atom_id res chain seq x y z
N MET A 1 -16.92 12.13 -0.53
CA MET A 1 -16.24 11.77 0.75
C MET A 1 -15.31 10.62 0.40
N LEU A 2 -14.02 10.68 0.75
CA LEU A 2 -13.13 9.53 0.56
C LEU A 2 -13.50 8.49 1.62
N GLU A 3 -14.00 7.33 1.17
CA GLU A 3 -14.28 6.21 2.07
C GLU A 3 -12.96 5.56 2.50
N PRO A 4 -12.83 5.17 3.79
CA PRO A 4 -11.67 4.41 4.25
C PRO A 4 -11.54 3.11 3.45
N ILE A 5 -10.32 2.78 3.04
CA ILE A 5 -10.02 1.45 2.52
C ILE A 5 -9.65 0.60 3.72
N TYR A 6 -10.27 -0.56 3.83
CA TYR A 6 -10.02 -1.52 4.89
C TYR A 6 -9.54 -2.83 4.30
N LEU A 7 -8.58 -3.46 4.95
CA LEU A 7 -7.96 -4.69 4.47
C LEU A 7 -7.90 -5.72 5.61
N PRO A 8 -8.23 -6.99 5.33
CA PRO A 8 -8.32 -8.02 6.35
C PRO A 8 -6.95 -8.41 6.89
N LYS A 9 -6.93 -8.90 8.12
CA LYS A 9 -5.84 -9.69 8.67
C LYS A 9 -5.78 -11.03 7.96
N LEU A 10 -4.57 -11.45 7.61
CA LEU A 10 -4.33 -12.76 7.00
C LEU A 10 -4.06 -13.79 8.11
N ASN A 11 -5.11 -14.19 8.80
CA ASN A 11 -5.08 -15.04 10.01
C ASN A 11 -4.34 -16.38 9.85
N ASN A 12 -4.21 -16.90 8.63
CA ASN A 12 -3.52 -18.16 8.36
C ASN A 12 -2.06 -17.98 7.91
N LEU A 13 -1.55 -16.74 7.98
CA LEU A 13 -0.15 -16.41 7.69
C LEU A 13 0.55 -15.96 8.97
N THR A 14 1.84 -16.28 9.06
CA THR A 14 2.74 -15.83 10.14
C THR A 14 3.96 -15.13 9.53
N PRO A 15 3.78 -13.95 8.90
CA PRO A 15 4.87 -13.29 8.22
C PRO A 15 5.89 -12.72 9.22
N THR A 16 7.16 -12.84 8.87
CA THR A 16 8.27 -12.09 9.48
C THR A 16 8.58 -10.85 8.63
N LEU A 17 9.33 -9.90 9.18
CA LEU A 17 9.81 -8.73 8.43
C LEU A 17 10.55 -9.12 7.14
N ASP A 18 11.40 -10.14 7.20
CA ASP A 18 12.14 -10.62 6.01
C ASP A 18 11.20 -11.25 4.97
N SER A 19 10.24 -12.07 5.41
CA SER A 19 9.28 -12.67 4.48
C SER A 19 8.34 -11.62 3.87
N THR A 20 7.99 -10.58 4.64
CA THR A 20 7.23 -9.42 4.16
C THR A 20 8.05 -8.67 3.12
N LEU A 21 9.34 -8.46 3.35
CA LEU A 21 10.21 -7.78 2.40
C LEU A 21 10.27 -8.55 1.07
N PHE A 22 10.42 -9.88 1.10
CA PHE A 22 10.38 -10.66 -0.14
C PHE A 22 9.01 -10.59 -0.83
N LYS A 23 7.92 -10.64 -0.06
CA LYS A 23 6.57 -10.61 -0.61
C LYS A 23 6.22 -9.25 -1.23
N ILE A 24 6.58 -8.14 -0.58
CA ILE A 24 6.33 -6.80 -1.11
C ILE A 24 7.17 -6.51 -2.35
N MET A 25 8.40 -7.06 -2.43
CA MET A 25 9.21 -6.99 -3.65
C MET A 25 8.57 -7.77 -4.81
N GLU A 26 8.02 -8.96 -4.54
CA GLU A 26 7.29 -9.76 -5.53
C GLU A 26 6.07 -8.99 -6.05
N GLU A 27 5.19 -8.52 -5.17
CA GLU A 27 3.96 -7.81 -5.53
C GLU A 27 4.24 -6.47 -6.22
N ALA A 28 5.28 -5.73 -5.81
CA ALA A 28 5.71 -4.52 -6.51
C ALA A 28 6.21 -4.83 -7.94
N GLY A 29 6.82 -6.00 -8.14
CA GLY A 29 7.20 -6.49 -9.46
C GLY A 29 6.00 -6.88 -10.33
N GLU A 30 5.00 -7.54 -9.74
CA GLU A 30 3.72 -7.87 -10.40
C GLU A 30 2.97 -6.60 -10.81
N LEU A 31 2.89 -5.60 -9.92
CA LEU A 31 2.35 -4.28 -10.22
C LEU A 31 3.09 -3.60 -11.36
N ALA A 32 4.43 -3.60 -11.34
CA ALA A 32 5.23 -3.00 -12.41
C ALA A 32 4.93 -3.68 -13.77
N ARG A 33 4.82 -5.00 -13.80
CA ARG A 33 4.44 -5.77 -15.00
C ARG A 33 3.04 -5.40 -15.48
N ALA A 34 2.05 -5.36 -14.59
CA ALA A 34 0.67 -5.00 -14.93
C ALA A 34 0.60 -3.59 -15.51
N VAL A 35 1.31 -2.63 -14.91
CA VAL A 35 1.40 -1.25 -15.41
C VAL A 35 2.01 -1.23 -16.81
N LEU A 36 3.13 -1.92 -17.03
CA LEU A 36 3.77 -1.98 -18.35
C LEU A 36 2.85 -2.54 -19.44
N HIS A 37 2.05 -3.56 -19.13
CA HIS A 37 1.05 -4.08 -20.06
C HIS A 37 -0.09 -3.09 -20.33
N PHE A 38 -0.46 -2.29 -19.33
CA PHE A 38 -1.52 -1.29 -19.43
C PHE A 38 -1.12 -0.03 -20.21
N LEU A 39 0.13 0.43 -20.11
CA LEU A 39 0.59 1.71 -20.68
C LEU A 39 0.18 1.97 -22.14
N PRO A 40 0.24 1.00 -23.08
CA PRO A 40 -0.20 1.20 -24.46
C PRO A 40 -1.67 1.63 -24.61
N TYR A 41 -2.51 1.32 -23.61
CA TYR A 41 -3.95 1.58 -23.59
C TYR A 41 -4.33 2.82 -22.77
N GLU A 42 -3.37 3.47 -22.10
CA GLU A 42 -3.66 4.57 -21.17
C GLU A 42 -4.40 5.72 -21.88
N ASN A 43 -3.95 6.09 -23.08
CA ASN A 43 -4.52 7.21 -23.85
C ASN A 43 -5.86 6.88 -24.52
N THR A 44 -6.18 5.61 -24.73
CA THR A 44 -7.43 5.19 -25.38
C THR A 44 -8.59 5.13 -24.40
N LEU A 45 -8.33 4.75 -23.14
CA LEU A 45 -9.36 4.67 -22.10
C LEU A 45 -9.87 6.02 -21.60
N VAL A 46 -9.08 7.09 -21.73
CA VAL A 46 -9.48 8.46 -21.34
C VAL A 46 -10.48 9.06 -22.36
N LYS A 47 -10.55 8.51 -23.57
CA LYS A 47 -11.46 8.96 -24.63
C LYS A 47 -12.64 8.01 -24.65
N GLU A 48 -13.60 8.24 -23.75
CA GLU A 48 -14.73 7.39 -23.34
C GLU A 48 -15.61 6.75 -24.45
N GLU A 49 -15.33 6.93 -25.74
CA GLU A 49 -16.15 6.40 -26.85
C GLU A 49 -15.69 5.03 -27.39
N ASP A 50 -14.48 4.56 -27.09
CA ASP A 50 -13.92 3.30 -27.62
C ASP A 50 -12.94 2.63 -26.61
N ALA A 51 -13.32 2.57 -25.33
CA ALA A 51 -12.57 1.79 -24.35
C ALA A 51 -12.53 0.32 -24.79
N SER A 52 -11.39 -0.13 -25.32
CA SER A 52 -11.19 -1.54 -25.65
C SER A 52 -11.39 -2.39 -24.39
N ASP A 53 -12.18 -3.46 -24.49
CA ASP A 53 -12.37 -4.45 -23.42
C ASP A 53 -11.02 -4.86 -22.78
N GLN A 54 -9.97 -4.94 -23.59
CA GLN A 54 -8.61 -5.28 -23.14
C GLN A 54 -8.01 -4.23 -22.20
N GLY A 55 -8.19 -2.94 -22.48
CA GLY A 55 -7.66 -1.87 -21.65
C GLY A 55 -8.29 -1.86 -20.25
N THR A 56 -9.61 -2.06 -20.18
CA THR A 56 -10.35 -2.15 -18.92
C THR A 56 -9.92 -3.36 -18.08
N VAL A 57 -9.70 -4.51 -18.73
CA VAL A 57 -9.18 -5.71 -18.05
C VAL A 57 -7.78 -5.45 -17.47
N LEU A 58 -6.88 -4.86 -18.25
CA LEU A 58 -5.52 -4.55 -17.80
C LEU A 58 -5.49 -3.50 -16.68
N LEU A 59 -6.39 -2.50 -16.73
CA LEU A 59 -6.54 -1.53 -15.65
C LEU A 59 -7.01 -2.21 -14.35
N THR A 60 -7.91 -3.17 -14.47
CA THR A 60 -8.39 -3.96 -13.34
C THR A 60 -7.27 -4.82 -12.74
N GLU A 61 -6.39 -5.39 -13.58
CA GLU A 61 -5.16 -6.07 -13.14
C GLU A 61 -4.27 -5.10 -12.34
N VAL A 62 -3.94 -3.91 -12.88
CA VAL A 62 -3.16 -2.88 -12.18
C VAL A 62 -3.76 -2.52 -10.81
N ALA A 63 -5.07 -2.29 -10.76
CA ALA A 63 -5.75 -1.94 -9.52
C ALA A 63 -5.73 -3.10 -8.51
N GLY A 64 -5.84 -4.34 -8.98
CA GLY A 64 -5.71 -5.55 -8.17
C GLY A 64 -4.31 -5.71 -7.56
N GLU A 65 -3.27 -5.43 -8.34
CA GLU A 65 -1.88 -5.48 -7.87
C GLU A 65 -1.56 -4.36 -6.85
N LEU A 66 -2.15 -3.17 -7.01
CA LEU A 66 -2.07 -2.11 -5.98
C LEU A 66 -2.65 -2.57 -4.64
N LEU A 67 -3.74 -3.33 -4.65
CA LEU A 67 -4.31 -3.90 -3.44
C LEU A 67 -3.45 -5.02 -2.85
N ASP A 68 -2.78 -5.82 -3.67
CA ASP A 68 -1.86 -6.86 -3.18
C ASP A 68 -0.69 -6.22 -2.42
N VAL A 69 0.00 -5.24 -3.03
CA VAL A 69 1.07 -4.48 -2.36
C VAL A 69 0.59 -3.86 -1.05
N ALA A 70 -0.59 -3.22 -1.06
CA ALA A 70 -1.18 -2.63 0.14
C ALA A 70 -1.54 -3.67 1.20
N GLN A 71 -2.05 -4.84 0.79
CA GLN A 71 -2.40 -5.94 1.68
C GLN A 71 -1.16 -6.49 2.39
N THR A 72 -0.03 -6.63 1.72
CA THR A 72 1.22 -7.04 2.37
C THR A 72 1.67 -6.02 3.42
N CYS A 73 1.54 -4.72 3.13
CA CYS A 73 1.82 -3.67 4.12
C CYS A 73 0.90 -3.80 5.34
N VAL A 74 -0.40 -3.92 5.13
CA VAL A 74 -1.38 -4.05 6.21
C VAL A 74 -1.15 -5.31 7.04
N THR A 75 -0.83 -6.43 6.40
CA THR A 75 -0.54 -7.68 7.08
C THR A 75 0.64 -7.53 8.02
N MET A 76 1.70 -6.84 7.59
CA MET A 76 2.85 -6.59 8.46
C MET A 76 2.56 -5.56 9.54
N LEU A 77 1.71 -4.55 9.30
CA LEU A 77 1.27 -3.62 10.34
C LEU A 77 0.49 -4.33 11.46
N PHE A 78 -0.31 -5.35 11.14
CA PHE A 78 -0.92 -6.22 12.17
C PHE A 78 0.14 -6.94 13.00
N VAL A 79 1.15 -7.54 12.36
CA VAL A 79 2.22 -8.24 13.09
C VAL A 79 3.04 -7.26 13.94
N MET A 80 3.28 -6.03 13.46
CA MET A 80 3.96 -5.00 14.24
C MET A 80 3.19 -4.61 15.51
N GLU A 81 1.88 -4.49 15.41
CA GLU A 81 0.99 -4.22 16.55
C GLU A 81 1.00 -5.39 17.55
N GLU A 82 0.79 -6.62 17.06
CA GLU A 82 0.56 -7.79 17.90
C GLU A 82 1.83 -8.42 18.47
N SER A 83 2.89 -8.49 17.67
CA SER A 83 4.13 -9.21 18.00
C SER A 83 5.26 -8.31 18.45
N TYR A 84 5.27 -7.05 18.01
CA TYR A 84 6.32 -6.08 18.36
C TYR A 84 5.83 -4.94 19.26
N GLY A 85 4.53 -4.85 19.55
CA GLY A 85 3.96 -3.85 20.46
C GLY A 85 3.99 -2.43 19.91
N ILE A 86 4.07 -2.26 18.59
CA ILE A 86 4.05 -0.95 17.94
C ILE A 86 2.61 -0.41 17.96
N GLU A 87 2.41 0.78 18.52
CA GLU A 87 1.11 1.46 18.52
C GLU A 87 0.84 2.08 17.14
N VAL A 88 0.35 1.27 16.20
CA VAL A 88 0.17 1.65 14.78
C VAL A 88 -0.74 2.88 14.61
N ASP A 89 -1.75 3.03 15.47
CA ASP A 89 -2.68 4.16 15.43
C ASP A 89 -1.98 5.52 15.68
N THR A 90 -0.84 5.52 16.38
CA THR A 90 -0.04 6.73 16.62
C THR A 90 0.82 7.13 15.43
N LEU A 91 1.11 6.18 14.53
CA LEU A 91 1.99 6.40 13.37
C LEU A 91 1.39 7.40 12.39
N ILE A 92 0.06 7.50 12.33
CA ILE A 92 -0.62 8.41 11.40
C ILE A 92 -0.18 9.86 11.61
N GLY A 93 -0.02 10.30 12.86
CA GLY A 93 0.37 11.69 13.16
C GLY A 93 1.76 12.01 12.63
N GLN A 94 2.73 11.11 12.82
CA GLN A 94 4.08 11.29 12.31
C GLN A 94 4.12 11.18 10.78
N HIS A 95 3.36 10.25 10.19
CA HIS A 95 3.23 10.11 8.74
C HIS A 95 2.67 11.39 8.09
N LEU A 96 1.60 11.98 8.64
CA LEU A 96 1.06 13.25 8.15
C LEU A 96 2.07 14.39 8.24
N SER A 97 2.80 14.49 9.36
CA SER A 97 3.87 15.48 9.52
C SER A 97 5.00 15.30 8.51
N LYS A 98 5.41 14.04 8.22
CA LYS A 98 6.38 13.71 7.16
C LYS A 98 5.87 14.19 5.80
N LEU A 99 4.58 13.97 5.49
CA LEU A 99 3.98 14.43 4.24
C LEU A 99 3.99 15.95 4.09
N GLU A 100 3.61 16.68 5.14
CA GLU A 100 3.63 18.15 5.17
C GLU A 100 5.06 18.70 4.99
N GLN A 101 6.05 18.11 5.66
CA GLN A 101 7.45 18.51 5.55
C GLN A 101 8.02 18.27 4.15
N LYS A 102 7.61 17.18 3.49
CA LYS A 102 7.95 16.89 2.09
C LYS A 102 7.19 17.80 1.10
N GLY A 103 6.27 18.64 1.57
CA GLY A 103 5.50 19.59 0.76
C GLY A 103 4.31 18.97 0.02
N TYR A 104 3.88 17.77 0.41
CA TYR A 104 2.69 17.15 -0.17
C TYR A 104 1.42 17.86 0.28
N LEU A 105 0.54 18.14 -0.66
CA LEU A 105 -0.74 18.78 -0.41
C LEU A 105 -1.84 17.72 -0.25
N PHE A 106 -2.67 17.86 0.79
CA PHE A 106 -3.85 17.03 1.01
C PHE A 106 -4.91 17.80 1.82
N ASP A 107 -6.13 17.27 1.93
CA ASP A 107 -7.25 17.97 2.59
C ASP A 107 -7.16 17.91 4.11
N ASN A 108 -6.49 18.90 4.70
CA ASN A 108 -6.33 19.05 6.16
C ASN A 108 -7.63 19.24 6.95
N ARG A 109 -8.78 19.36 6.29
CA ARG A 109 -10.10 19.40 6.96
C ARG A 109 -10.63 17.99 7.27
N LEU A 110 -10.05 16.96 6.65
CA LEU A 110 -10.44 15.57 6.89
C LEU A 110 -9.63 15.00 8.04
N GLN A 111 -10.29 14.20 8.86
CA GLN A 111 -9.61 13.37 9.85
C GLN A 111 -9.08 12.11 9.17
N TYR A 112 -7.77 11.86 9.31
CA TYR A 112 -7.09 10.64 8.86
C TYR A 112 -6.81 9.74 10.06
N SER A 113 -6.82 8.44 9.84
CA SER A 113 -6.66 7.46 10.91
C SER A 113 -6.19 6.12 10.38
N ILE A 114 -5.49 5.40 11.24
CA ILE A 114 -5.31 3.96 11.14
C ILE A 114 -6.02 3.39 12.35
N THR A 115 -6.84 2.36 12.17
CA THR A 115 -7.61 1.77 13.27
C THR A 115 -7.84 0.30 13.01
N THR A 116 -7.65 -0.54 14.02
CA THR A 116 -8.02 -1.96 13.97
C THR A 116 -9.43 -2.16 14.50
N VAL A 117 -10.30 -2.81 13.73
CA VAL A 117 -11.64 -3.24 14.16
C VAL A 117 -11.83 -4.70 13.79
N GLY A 118 -11.80 -5.58 14.81
CA GLY A 118 -11.78 -7.03 14.60
C GLY A 118 -10.59 -7.44 13.75
N ASP A 119 -10.84 -8.25 12.73
CA ASP A 119 -9.81 -8.74 11.79
C ASP A 119 -9.58 -7.79 10.61
N PHE A 120 -9.89 -6.51 10.76
CA PHE A 120 -9.69 -5.52 9.69
C PHE A 120 -8.92 -4.32 10.19
N LYS A 121 -7.96 -3.89 9.37
CA LYS A 121 -7.31 -2.60 9.56
C LYS A 121 -7.94 -1.62 8.59
N TYR A 122 -8.48 -0.54 9.15
CA TYR A 122 -9.09 0.56 8.44
C TYR A 122 -8.05 1.66 8.29
N LEU A 123 -7.68 1.96 7.05
CA LEU A 123 -6.70 2.97 6.71
C LEU A 123 -7.44 4.11 6.00
N LYS A 124 -7.60 5.21 6.71
CA LYS A 124 -8.09 6.47 6.15
C LYS A 124 -6.90 7.37 5.92
N LEU A 125 -6.18 7.11 4.84
CA LEU A 125 -5.00 7.84 4.43
C LEU A 125 -5.35 9.02 3.52
N PRO A 126 -4.56 10.12 3.54
CA PRO A 126 -4.78 11.26 2.66
C PRO A 126 -4.72 10.86 1.19
N ARG A 127 -5.55 11.51 0.38
CA ARG A 127 -5.31 11.57 -1.06
C ARG A 127 -4.39 12.75 -1.31
N LEU A 128 -3.17 12.48 -1.76
CA LEU A 128 -2.24 13.55 -2.11
C LEU A 128 -2.68 14.22 -3.42
N ILE A 129 -2.61 15.55 -3.46
CA ILE A 129 -2.83 16.37 -4.64
C ILE A 129 -1.49 16.47 -5.36
N LEU A 130 -1.35 15.72 -6.44
CA LEU A 130 -0.12 15.60 -7.22
C LEU A 130 -0.41 16.07 -8.65
N GLU A 131 0.35 17.05 -9.15
CA GLU A 131 0.12 17.66 -10.47
C GLU A 131 0.51 16.71 -11.62
N GLU A 132 1.56 15.90 -11.44
CA GLU A 132 2.13 15.04 -12.50
C GLU A 132 2.42 13.61 -12.01
N VAL A 133 1.41 12.93 -11.44
CA VAL A 133 1.57 11.52 -11.07
C VAL A 133 0.97 10.57 -12.13
N SER A 134 1.77 9.61 -12.55
CA SER A 134 1.42 8.51 -13.43
C SER A 134 1.51 7.17 -12.70
N LEU A 135 0.94 6.11 -13.29
CA LEU A 135 1.12 4.74 -12.82
C LEU A 135 2.60 4.36 -12.73
N LEU A 136 3.41 4.74 -13.72
CA LEU A 136 4.83 4.44 -13.73
C LEU A 136 5.58 5.14 -12.59
N THR A 137 5.32 6.43 -12.36
CA THR A 137 5.94 7.16 -11.25
C THR A 137 5.52 6.61 -9.89
N THR A 138 4.28 6.11 -9.76
CA THR A 138 3.84 5.44 -8.54
C THR A 138 4.57 4.13 -8.31
N VAL A 139 4.79 3.32 -9.36
CA VAL A 139 5.61 2.10 -9.27
C VAL A 139 7.03 2.44 -8.81
N CYS A 140 7.66 3.46 -9.40
CA CYS A 140 8.99 3.91 -8.98
C CYS A 140 9.00 4.35 -7.51
N LYS A 141 7.97 5.09 -7.07
CA LYS A 141 7.89 5.55 -5.69
C LYS A 141 7.70 4.39 -4.71
N ILE A 142 6.84 3.42 -5.03
CA ILE A 142 6.69 2.18 -4.23
C ILE A 142 8.04 1.46 -4.10
N GLN A 143 8.80 1.32 -5.19
CA GLN A 143 10.12 0.69 -5.17
C GLN A 143 11.13 1.46 -4.31
N GLU A 144 11.09 2.79 -4.34
CA GLU A 144 11.91 3.65 -3.48
C GLU A 144 11.62 3.39 -2.00
N GLU A 145 10.34 3.42 -1.60
CA GLU A 145 9.93 3.19 -0.20
C GLU A 145 10.24 1.75 0.27
N ILE A 146 10.15 0.74 -0.61
CA ILE A 146 10.63 -0.63 -0.31
C ILE A 146 12.15 -0.65 -0.11
N GLY A 147 12.89 0.17 -0.85
CA GLY A 147 14.31 0.39 -0.65
C GLY A 147 14.62 1.01 0.72
N GLU A 148 13.84 2.01 1.15
CA GLU A 148 13.95 2.61 2.49
C GLU A 148 13.64 1.58 3.59
N LEU A 149 12.58 0.77 3.44
CA LEU A 149 12.27 -0.35 4.33
C LEU A 149 13.47 -1.31 4.47
N THR A 150 14.12 -1.64 3.36
CA THR A 150 15.31 -2.51 3.33
C THR A 150 16.48 -1.90 4.12
N GLN A 151 16.64 -0.58 4.12
CA GLN A 151 17.69 0.09 4.90
C GLN A 151 17.47 -0.05 6.41
N TYR A 152 16.22 0.02 6.88
CA TYR A 152 15.90 -0.20 8.30
C TYR A 152 16.09 -1.66 8.73
N LEU A 153 15.75 -2.62 7.85
CA LEU A 153 15.93 -4.05 8.12
C LEU A 153 17.39 -4.51 8.06
N GLY A 154 18.16 -3.98 7.10
CA GLY A 154 19.53 -4.41 6.84
C GLY A 154 20.57 -3.47 7.43
N LYS A 155 20.79 -2.35 6.75
CA LYS A 155 21.94 -1.45 6.98
C LYS A 155 21.94 -0.86 8.39
N ARG A 156 20.83 -0.26 8.80
CA ARG A 156 20.72 0.41 10.11
C ARG A 156 20.67 -0.57 11.28
N ALA A 157 20.45 -1.85 11.00
CA ALA A 157 20.49 -2.95 11.95
C ALA A 157 21.85 -3.69 11.98
N GLY A 158 22.83 -3.28 11.19
CA GLY A 158 24.16 -3.91 11.13
C GLY A 158 24.16 -5.32 10.52
N ALA A 159 23.14 -5.68 9.72
CA ALA A 159 22.96 -7.04 9.21
C ALA A 159 24.09 -7.54 8.30
N SER A 160 24.90 -6.63 7.75
CA SER A 160 26.08 -6.94 6.92
C SER A 160 27.42 -6.75 7.64
N GLY A 161 27.40 -6.69 8.98
CA GLY A 161 28.60 -6.45 9.79
C GLY A 161 29.00 -4.98 9.91
N GLU A 162 28.14 -4.06 9.45
CA GLU A 162 28.24 -2.63 9.72
C GLU A 162 27.92 -2.33 11.19
N GLU A 163 28.45 -1.24 11.75
CA GLU A 163 28.02 -0.79 13.08
C GLU A 163 26.54 -0.39 13.02
N ALA A 164 25.73 -0.96 13.91
CA ALA A 164 24.31 -0.61 14.00
C ALA A 164 24.17 0.84 14.48
N ASP A 165 23.52 1.67 13.66
CA ASP A 165 23.26 3.09 13.95
C ASP A 165 21.93 3.30 14.68
N LEU A 166 21.05 2.28 14.70
CA LEU A 166 19.74 2.35 15.35
C LEU A 166 19.56 1.27 16.42
N THR A 167 18.77 1.60 17.43
CA THR A 167 18.21 0.59 18.33
C THR A 167 17.22 -0.29 17.58
N LYS A 168 16.99 -1.51 18.07
CA LYS A 168 15.99 -2.42 17.50
C LYS A 168 14.60 -1.79 17.42
N GLU A 169 14.21 -1.04 18.43
CA GLU A 169 12.93 -0.33 18.48
C GLU A 169 12.84 0.76 17.41
N ALA A 170 13.88 1.58 17.26
CA ALA A 170 13.92 2.61 16.22
C ALA A 170 13.91 2.00 14.80
N ALA A 171 14.56 0.84 14.61
CA ALA A 171 14.52 0.12 13.34
C ALA A 171 13.11 -0.41 13.03
N LEU A 172 12.43 -1.03 14.01
CA LEU A 172 11.05 -1.52 13.86
C LEU A 172 10.08 -0.39 13.55
N LEU A 173 10.20 0.73 14.27
CA LEU A 173 9.38 1.91 14.04
C LEU A 173 9.62 2.52 12.65
N GLY A 174 10.88 2.59 12.21
CA GLY A 174 11.23 2.98 10.84
C GLY A 174 10.59 2.07 9.80
N CYS A 175 10.63 0.75 9.99
CA CYS A 175 9.96 -0.20 9.11
C CYS A 175 8.44 0.05 9.05
N ALA A 176 7.81 0.35 10.19
CA ALA A 176 6.37 0.65 10.24
C ALA A 176 6.02 1.90 9.43
N TYR A 177 6.87 2.93 9.48
CA TYR A 177 6.70 4.13 8.65
C TYR A 177 6.84 3.84 7.16
N GLU A 178 7.85 3.07 6.74
CA GLU A 178 8.03 2.81 5.32
C GLU A 178 6.92 1.88 4.75
N LEU A 179 6.36 0.97 5.56
CA LEU A 179 5.15 0.22 5.17
C LEU A 179 3.94 1.15 4.99
N LEU A 180 3.80 2.19 5.83
CA LEU A 180 2.74 3.18 5.67
C LEU A 180 2.96 4.06 4.44
N ASP A 181 4.19 4.44 4.12
CA ASP A 181 4.51 5.21 2.92
C ASP A 181 4.22 4.41 1.64
N VAL A 182 4.50 3.10 1.62
CA VAL A 182 4.08 2.22 0.51
C VAL A 182 2.55 2.14 0.41
N ALA A 183 1.85 1.92 1.52
CA ALA A 183 0.38 1.89 1.53
C ALA A 183 -0.23 3.22 1.06
N GLN A 184 0.33 4.35 1.49
CA GLN A 184 -0.05 5.70 1.08
C GLN A 184 0.06 5.90 -0.44
N CYS A 185 1.14 5.40 -1.05
CA CYS A 185 1.31 5.43 -2.50
C CYS A 185 0.23 4.63 -3.22
N CYS A 186 -0.04 3.40 -2.75
CA CYS A 186 -1.07 2.54 -3.31
C CYS A 186 -2.46 3.20 -3.23
N PHE A 187 -2.79 3.79 -2.07
CA PHE A 187 -4.09 4.40 -1.81
C PHE A 187 -4.30 5.67 -2.63
N THR A 188 -3.28 6.53 -2.69
CA THR A 188 -3.31 7.73 -3.53
C THR A 188 -3.59 7.36 -4.98
N MET A 189 -2.89 6.35 -5.51
CA MET A 189 -3.10 5.90 -6.88
C MET A 189 -4.49 5.27 -7.07
N MET A 190 -4.97 4.43 -6.15
CA MET A 190 -6.34 3.91 -6.21
C MET A 190 -7.39 5.02 -6.29
N TYR A 191 -7.24 6.10 -5.51
CA TYR A 191 -8.13 7.25 -5.60
C TYR A 191 -8.03 7.97 -6.95
N ILE A 192 -6.84 8.04 -7.55
CA ILE A 192 -6.64 8.60 -8.89
C ILE A 192 -7.31 7.72 -9.94
N LEU A 193 -7.16 6.40 -9.87
CA LEU A 193 -7.81 5.47 -10.79
C LEU A 193 -9.33 5.56 -10.72
N ALA A 194 -9.87 5.70 -9.50
CA ALA A 194 -11.31 5.89 -9.30
C ALA A 194 -11.84 7.19 -9.91
N GLN A 195 -11.04 8.27 -9.92
CA GLN A 195 -11.45 9.55 -10.49
C GLN A 195 -11.20 9.67 -11.99
N LYS A 196 -10.04 9.18 -12.46
CA LYS A 196 -9.59 9.33 -13.85
C LYS A 196 -10.19 8.27 -14.77
N TYR A 197 -10.38 7.06 -14.27
CA TYR A 197 -10.82 5.90 -15.04
C TYR A 197 -12.08 5.23 -14.48
N HIS A 198 -12.76 5.88 -13.52
CA HIS A 198 -14.00 5.39 -12.91
C HIS A 198 -13.89 3.98 -12.28
N VAL A 199 -12.71 3.59 -11.82
CA VAL A 199 -12.50 2.30 -11.14
C VAL A 199 -13.31 2.25 -9.84
N ASN A 200 -14.16 1.23 -9.70
CA ASN A 200 -14.94 1.00 -8.51
C ASN A 200 -14.10 0.33 -7.40
N ILE A 201 -13.55 1.13 -6.48
CA ILE A 201 -12.71 0.64 -5.37
C ILE A 201 -13.47 -0.36 -4.49
N GLN A 202 -14.78 -0.19 -4.30
CA GLN A 202 -15.58 -1.08 -3.45
C GLN A 202 -15.68 -2.48 -4.05
N GLU A 203 -15.96 -2.58 -5.34
CA GLU A 203 -16.00 -3.87 -6.06
C GLU A 203 -14.62 -4.51 -6.14
N LEU A 204 -13.59 -3.71 -6.42
CA LEU A 204 -12.21 -4.18 -6.47
C LEU A 204 -11.76 -4.77 -5.12
N ARG A 205 -12.03 -4.05 -4.01
CA ARG A 205 -11.74 -4.54 -2.66
C ARG A 205 -12.51 -5.83 -2.37
N LYS A 206 -13.81 -5.89 -2.71
CA LYS A 206 -14.62 -7.11 -2.53
C LYS A 206 -14.00 -8.29 -3.29
N ALA A 207 -13.64 -8.10 -4.55
CA ALA A 207 -12.98 -9.14 -5.35
C ALA A 207 -11.63 -9.57 -4.77
N HIS A 208 -10.85 -8.62 -4.24
CA HIS A 208 -9.59 -8.89 -3.56
C HIS A 208 -9.79 -9.71 -2.27
N ILE A 209 -10.73 -9.34 -1.40
CA ILE A 209 -11.05 -10.11 -0.19
C ILE A 209 -11.48 -11.54 -0.55
N GLU A 210 -12.34 -11.71 -1.56
CA GLU A 210 -12.75 -13.04 -2.03
C GLU A 210 -11.58 -13.85 -2.60
N LYS A 211 -10.62 -13.19 -3.28
CA LYS A 211 -9.37 -13.83 -3.70
C LYS A 211 -8.56 -14.34 -2.51
N LEU A 212 -8.42 -13.54 -1.45
CA LEU A 212 -7.69 -13.93 -0.22
C LEU A 212 -8.37 -15.10 0.49
N LYS A 213 -9.71 -15.10 0.58
CA LYS A 213 -10.50 -16.22 1.12
C LYS A 213 -10.28 -17.51 0.31
N ARG A 214 -10.32 -17.44 -1.03
CA ARG A 214 -10.04 -18.59 -1.91
C ARG A 214 -8.62 -19.14 -1.73
N LYS A 215 -7.64 -18.27 -1.48
CA LYS A 215 -6.26 -18.67 -1.15
C LYS A 215 -6.12 -19.23 0.27
N GLY A 216 -7.18 -19.17 1.09
CA GLY A 216 -7.18 -19.63 2.48
C GLY A 216 -6.40 -18.73 3.43
N TYR A 217 -6.18 -17.46 3.08
CA TYR A 217 -5.37 -16.54 3.90
C TYR A 217 -6.14 -15.86 5.02
N CYS A 218 -7.44 -15.62 4.85
CA CYS A 218 -8.32 -15.06 5.87
C CYS A 218 -9.52 -15.99 6.12
N ILE A 219 -10.01 -16.01 7.36
CA ILE A 219 -11.23 -16.72 7.77
C ILE A 219 -12.43 -15.86 7.35
N ASP A 220 -13.64 -16.45 7.27
CA ASP A 220 -14.90 -15.75 7.00
C ASP A 220 -15.03 -14.47 7.83
N CYS A 221 -14.61 -13.36 7.22
CA CYS A 221 -14.86 -12.04 7.71
C CYS A 221 -16.36 -11.72 7.53
N PRO A 222 -17.01 -11.13 8.55
CA PRO A 222 -18.43 -10.79 8.49
C PRO A 222 -18.78 -9.84 7.33
#